data_AF-A0AA50T7Q7-F1
#
_entry.id   AF-A0AA50T7Q7-F1
#
_cell.length_a   1.000
_cell.length_b   1.000
_cell.length_c   1.000
_cell.angle_alpha   90.00
_cell.angle_beta   90.00
_cell.angle_gamma   90.00
#
_symmetry.space_group_name_H-M   'P 1'
#
loop_
_entity.id
_entity.type
_entity.pdbx_description
1 polymer ?
#
loop_
_entity_poly.entity_id
_entity_poly.type
_entity_poly.pdbx_seq_one_letter_code
_entity_poly.pdbx_strand_id
1 'polypeptide(L)'
;RYQWKGNAGTHFWHAHTGLQKLDGLYGSIIVRQPPSRDPNSHLYDYDLTTHVILISDWLHEDAAERYPGRLAVNTGQDPESLLINGKGQFRDPNTGFMTNTPLEIFTITPGRRYRFRMINAFASVCPAQLTMEGHTMTIIATDGEPVQPVQVNTIISFSG
;
A
#
# COMPACT_ATOMS: atom_id res chain seq x y z
N ARG A 1 12.05 21.86 -9.78
CA ARG A 1 12.94 21.07 -8.89
C ARG A 1 12.31 21.06 -7.49
N TYR A 2 12.04 19.89 -6.93
CA TYR A 2 11.52 19.78 -5.56
C TYR A 2 12.69 19.77 -4.56
N GLN A 3 12.62 20.57 -3.50
CA GLN A 3 13.59 20.62 -2.40
C GLN A 3 12.82 20.66 -1.08
N TRP A 4 13.14 19.75 -0.16
CA TRP A 4 12.42 19.62 1.11
C TRP A 4 13.31 19.01 2.20
N LYS A 5 12.87 19.15 3.45
CA LYS A 5 13.34 18.40 4.62
C LYS A 5 12.11 17.72 5.22
N GLY A 6 12.21 16.44 5.59
CA GLY A 6 11.08 15.75 6.20
C GLY A 6 11.48 14.93 7.42
N ASN A 7 10.46 14.50 8.15
CA ASN A 7 10.57 13.66 9.34
C ASN A 7 10.82 12.19 8.96
N ALA A 8 11.43 11.45 9.89
CA ALA A 8 11.56 10.01 9.76
C ALA A 8 10.18 9.35 9.68
N GLY A 9 10.03 8.30 8.89
CA GLY A 9 8.72 7.69 8.70
C GLY A 9 8.56 6.90 7.43
N THR A 10 7.35 6.36 7.27
CA THR A 10 6.85 5.76 6.03
C THR A 10 5.96 6.80 5.36
N HIS A 11 6.42 7.34 4.24
CA HIS A 11 5.71 8.33 3.44
C HIS A 11 5.56 7.80 2.01
N PHE A 12 4.86 8.54 1.17
CA PHE A 12 4.77 8.26 -0.25
C PHE A 12 4.53 9.57 -1.01
N TRP A 13 4.75 9.55 -2.32
CA TRP A 13 4.40 10.63 -3.23
C TRP A 13 3.37 10.13 -4.23
N HIS A 14 2.59 11.05 -4.78
CA HIS A 14 1.72 10.78 -5.92
C HIS A 14 1.53 12.05 -6.76
N ALA A 15 1.10 11.87 -8.01
CA ALA A 15 0.67 12.99 -8.83
C ALA A 15 -0.57 13.64 -8.22
N HIS A 16 -0.54 14.97 -8.15
CA HIS A 16 -1.64 15.77 -7.61
C HIS A 16 -2.30 16.63 -8.72
N THR A 17 -2.31 16.10 -9.94
CA THR A 17 -2.88 16.75 -11.12
C THR A 17 -3.82 15.77 -11.81
N GLY A 18 -5.07 16.20 -12.01
CA GLY A 18 -6.11 15.37 -12.62
C GLY A 18 -6.25 14.03 -11.89
N LEU A 19 -6.25 12.95 -12.67
CA LEU A 19 -6.44 11.58 -12.19
C LEU A 19 -5.16 10.73 -12.27
N GLN A 20 -4.01 11.37 -12.46
CA GLN A 20 -2.74 10.68 -12.73
C GLN A 20 -2.31 9.71 -11.61
N LYS A 21 -2.77 9.89 -10.36
CA LYS A 21 -2.57 8.91 -9.27
C LYS A 21 -3.20 7.56 -9.64
N LEU A 22 -4.44 7.55 -10.15
CA LEU A 22 -5.14 6.33 -10.59
C LEU A 22 -4.40 5.62 -11.74
N ASP A 23 -3.74 6.40 -12.60
CA ASP A 23 -2.98 5.88 -13.74
C ASP A 23 -1.56 5.41 -13.37
N GLY A 24 -1.23 5.33 -12.07
CA GLY A 24 0.02 4.74 -11.58
C GLY A 24 1.11 5.73 -11.16
N LEU A 25 0.87 7.05 -11.17
CA LEU A 25 1.89 8.03 -10.77
C LEU A 25 1.95 8.18 -9.24
N TYR A 26 2.60 7.22 -8.58
CA TYR A 26 2.87 7.23 -7.15
C TYR A 26 4.10 6.38 -6.79
N GLY A 27 4.61 6.52 -5.56
CA GLY A 27 5.69 5.69 -5.06
C GLY A 27 6.04 5.95 -3.61
N SER A 28 6.76 5.02 -2.99
CA SER A 28 7.13 5.13 -1.57
C SER A 28 8.27 6.11 -1.33
N ILE A 29 8.24 6.78 -0.17
CA ILE A 29 9.32 7.61 0.38
C ILE A 29 9.56 7.15 1.81
N ILE A 30 10.64 6.41 2.05
CA ILE A 30 11.00 5.97 3.39
C ILE A 30 12.14 6.83 3.92
N VAL A 31 11.86 7.62 4.95
CA VAL A 31 12.88 8.41 5.65
C VAL A 31 13.31 7.62 6.89
N ARG A 32 14.50 7.02 6.85
CA ARG A 32 15.01 6.21 7.96
C ARG A 32 15.69 7.08 9.02
N GLN A 33 15.64 6.59 10.25
CA GLN A 33 16.41 7.13 11.38
C GLN A 33 17.22 6.03 12.06
N PRO A 34 18.28 6.39 12.81
CA PRO A 34 19.02 5.43 13.61
C PRO A 34 18.11 4.73 14.63
N PRO A 35 18.33 3.42 14.92
CA PRO A 35 17.56 2.69 15.92
C PRO A 35 17.52 3.37 17.29
N SER A 36 18.58 4.08 17.67
CA SER A 36 18.66 4.80 18.95
C SER A 36 17.67 5.97 19.08
N ARG A 37 17.07 6.41 17.98
CA ARG A 37 16.05 7.48 17.95
C ARG A 37 14.64 6.95 17.72
N ASP A 38 14.49 5.65 17.45
CA ASP A 38 13.19 5.03 17.30
C ASP A 38 12.79 4.37 18.63
N PRO A 39 11.73 4.86 19.31
CA PRO A 39 11.28 4.32 20.58
C PRO A 39 10.85 2.85 20.49
N ASN A 40 10.47 2.40 19.29
CA ASN A 40 9.97 1.07 19.00
C ASN A 40 11.03 0.16 18.33
N SER A 41 12.29 0.59 18.27
CA SER A 41 13.39 -0.15 17.61
C SER A 41 13.62 -1.55 18.18
N HIS A 42 13.34 -1.75 19.47
CA HIS A 42 13.47 -3.04 20.15
C HIS A 42 12.43 -4.08 19.69
N LEU A 43 11.39 -3.68 18.94
CA LEU A 43 10.29 -4.55 18.52
C LEU A 43 10.55 -5.33 17.22
N TYR A 44 11.62 -4.99 16.49
CA TYR A 44 11.97 -5.65 15.23
C TYR A 44 13.47 -5.89 15.13
N ASP A 45 13.85 -6.89 14.33
CA ASP A 45 15.25 -7.22 14.06
C ASP A 45 15.69 -6.64 12.71
N TYR A 46 14.76 -6.50 11.76
CA TYR A 46 15.03 -6.01 10.40
C TYR A 46 14.03 -4.94 9.93
N ASP A 47 14.56 -3.88 9.31
CA ASP A 47 13.81 -2.83 8.57
C ASP A 47 14.35 -2.77 7.14
N LEU A 48 13.85 -3.67 6.28
CA LEU A 48 14.37 -3.89 4.93
C LEU A 48 13.61 -3.07 3.89
N THR A 49 14.30 -2.66 2.82
CA THR A 49 13.67 -2.03 1.66
C THR A 49 12.68 -2.95 0.95
N THR A 50 12.86 -4.28 1.07
CA THR A 50 11.96 -5.29 0.49
C THR A 50 10.68 -5.52 1.28
N HIS A 51 10.53 -4.90 2.47
CA HIS A 51 9.37 -5.08 3.36
C HIS A 51 8.47 -3.83 3.38
N VAL A 52 8.47 -3.07 2.29
CA VAL A 52 7.50 -2.01 2.04
C VAL A 52 6.30 -2.63 1.33
N ILE A 53 5.10 -2.37 1.82
CA ILE A 53 3.83 -2.81 1.23
C ILE A 53 3.13 -1.56 0.72
N LEU A 54 3.19 -1.29 -0.58
CA LEU A 54 2.40 -0.23 -1.21
C LEU A 54 1.20 -0.89 -1.88
N ILE A 55 0.01 -0.63 -1.38
CA ILE A 55 -1.23 -1.10 -1.98
C ILE A 55 -1.84 -0.03 -2.89
N SER A 56 -2.34 -0.43 -4.05
CA SER A 56 -3.04 0.44 -4.99
C SER A 56 -4.21 -0.29 -5.63
N ASP A 57 -5.26 0.42 -5.98
CA ASP A 57 -6.30 -0.05 -6.88
C ASP A 57 -5.86 0.17 -8.34
N TRP A 58 -6.36 -0.65 -9.25
CA TRP A 58 -5.95 -0.63 -10.65
C TRP A 58 -7.13 -0.75 -11.59
N LEU A 59 -7.19 0.19 -12.54
CA LEU A 59 -8.19 0.22 -13.60
C LEU A 59 -7.63 -0.39 -14.88
N HIS A 60 -8.48 -1.06 -15.65
CA HIS A 60 -8.11 -1.58 -16.98
C HIS A 60 -8.35 -0.58 -18.12
N GLU A 61 -8.56 0.68 -17.78
CA GLU A 61 -8.69 1.81 -18.69
C GLU A 61 -8.07 3.06 -18.04
N ASP A 62 -7.81 4.09 -18.84
CA ASP A 62 -7.36 5.38 -18.32
C ASP A 62 -8.41 5.97 -17.38
N ALA A 63 -7.98 6.52 -16.25
CA ALA A 63 -8.90 7.05 -15.24
C ALA A 63 -9.83 8.15 -15.79
N ALA A 64 -9.37 8.92 -16.78
CA ALA A 64 -10.18 9.94 -17.45
C ALA A 64 -11.37 9.37 -18.24
N GLU A 65 -11.31 8.10 -18.67
CA GLU A 65 -12.43 7.41 -19.33
C GLU A 65 -13.48 6.92 -18.32
N ARG A 66 -13.06 6.71 -17.07
CA ARG A 66 -13.94 6.21 -15.99
C ARG A 66 -14.60 7.32 -15.18
N TYR A 67 -13.85 8.37 -14.84
CA TYR A 67 -14.28 9.42 -13.91
C TYR A 67 -14.81 10.66 -14.65
N PRO A 68 -15.86 11.32 -14.13
CA PRO A 68 -16.49 11.17 -12.81
C PRO A 68 -17.48 9.99 -12.70
N GLY A 69 -17.67 9.23 -13.78
CA GLY A 69 -18.53 8.07 -13.84
C GLY A 69 -19.00 7.83 -15.27
N ARG A 70 -19.20 6.56 -15.62
CA ARG A 70 -19.81 6.21 -16.90
C ARG A 70 -21.31 6.53 -16.84
N LEU A 71 -21.86 7.06 -17.94
CA LEU A 71 -23.24 7.56 -17.97
C LEU A 71 -24.32 6.45 -18.08
N ALA A 72 -23.97 5.28 -18.61
CA ALA A 72 -24.97 4.26 -18.95
C ALA A 72 -24.57 2.82 -18.66
N VAL A 73 -23.29 2.45 -18.84
CA VAL A 73 -22.81 1.06 -18.72
C VAL A 73 -21.65 1.01 -17.75
N ASN A 74 -21.70 0.08 -16.79
CA ASN A 74 -20.68 -0.08 -15.75
C ASN A 74 -20.42 1.23 -14.99
N THR A 75 -21.48 1.82 -14.43
CA THR A 75 -21.42 3.12 -13.74
C THR A 75 -20.65 3.10 -12.41
N GLY A 76 -20.22 1.92 -11.97
CA GLY A 76 -19.42 1.73 -10.76
C GLY A 76 -18.02 2.34 -10.89
N GLN A 77 -17.38 2.54 -9.74
CA GLN A 77 -16.00 3.03 -9.64
C GLN A 77 -15.03 1.96 -9.13
N ASP A 78 -15.53 0.72 -8.99
CA ASP A 78 -14.74 -0.39 -8.50
C ASP A 78 -13.58 -0.68 -9.46
N PRO A 79 -12.36 -0.87 -8.93
CA PRO A 79 -11.23 -1.25 -9.74
C PRO A 79 -11.35 -2.71 -10.18
N GLU A 80 -10.79 -3.04 -11.33
CA GLU A 80 -10.70 -4.42 -11.79
C GLU A 80 -9.72 -5.24 -10.95
N SER A 81 -8.70 -4.62 -10.36
CA SER A 81 -7.69 -5.34 -9.56
C SER A 81 -7.12 -4.52 -8.42
N LEU A 82 -6.64 -5.22 -7.40
CA LEU A 82 -5.81 -4.66 -6.34
C LEU A 82 -4.37 -5.10 -6.56
N LEU A 83 -3.43 -4.19 -6.35
CA LEU A 83 -2.00 -4.44 -6.49
C LEU A 83 -1.31 -4.29 -5.14
N ILE A 84 -0.33 -5.14 -4.90
CA ILE A 84 0.69 -4.99 -3.86
C ILE A 84 2.02 -4.78 -4.56
N ASN A 85 2.67 -3.65 -4.32
CA ASN A 85 3.92 -3.26 -4.97
C ASN A 85 3.84 -3.34 -6.52
N GLY A 86 2.69 -2.95 -7.09
CA GLY A 86 2.45 -2.97 -8.54
C GLY A 86 2.15 -4.36 -9.12
N LYS A 87 1.97 -5.37 -8.29
CA LYS A 87 1.71 -6.77 -8.70
C LYS A 87 0.35 -7.24 -8.20
N GLY A 88 -0.38 -7.92 -9.06
CA GLY A 88 -1.69 -8.49 -8.77
C GLY A 88 -2.18 -9.32 -9.95
N GLN A 89 -3.23 -10.10 -9.73
CA GLN A 89 -3.87 -10.93 -10.74
C GLN A 89 -5.33 -10.51 -10.89
N PHE A 90 -5.82 -10.57 -12.13
CA PHE A 90 -7.20 -10.29 -12.48
C PHE A 90 -7.93 -11.59 -12.85
N ARG A 91 -9.17 -11.70 -12.36
CA ARG A 91 -10.14 -12.70 -12.82
C ARG A 91 -11.21 -11.99 -13.63
N ASP A 92 -11.31 -12.30 -14.92
CA ASP A 92 -12.43 -11.84 -15.73
C ASP A 92 -13.74 -12.46 -15.20
N PRO A 93 -14.71 -11.66 -14.73
CA PRO A 93 -15.95 -12.17 -14.18
C PRO A 93 -16.85 -12.82 -15.24
N ASN A 94 -16.69 -12.47 -16.53
CA ASN A 94 -17.52 -12.98 -17.62
C ASN A 94 -16.98 -14.28 -18.20
N THR A 95 -15.66 -14.38 -18.38
CA THR A 95 -15.01 -15.55 -19.00
C THR A 95 -14.41 -16.52 -17.98
N GLY A 96 -14.19 -16.07 -16.74
CA GLY A 96 -13.46 -16.80 -15.72
C GLY A 96 -11.95 -16.89 -15.97
N PHE A 97 -11.45 -16.26 -17.04
CA PHE A 97 -10.03 -16.23 -17.36
C PHE A 97 -9.23 -15.54 -16.25
N MET A 98 -8.10 -16.13 -15.87
CA MET A 98 -7.17 -15.59 -14.88
C MET A 98 -5.89 -15.15 -15.58
N THR A 99 -5.46 -13.92 -15.33
CA THR A 99 -4.13 -13.46 -15.75
C THR A 99 -3.05 -14.19 -14.97
N ASN A 100 -1.95 -14.57 -15.64
CA ASN A 100 -0.79 -15.20 -15.00
C ASN A 100 0.35 -14.18 -14.76
N THR A 101 0.05 -13.13 -13.99
CA THR A 101 1.01 -12.13 -13.54
C THR A 101 1.61 -12.54 -12.18
N PRO A 102 2.87 -12.15 -11.89
CA PRO A 102 3.49 -12.47 -10.61
C PRO A 102 2.78 -11.75 -9.46
N LEU A 103 2.80 -12.36 -8.27
CA LEU A 103 2.39 -11.74 -7.02
C LEU A 103 3.63 -11.22 -6.27
N GLU A 104 3.41 -10.28 -5.34
CA GLU A 104 4.47 -9.83 -4.46
C GLU A 104 4.80 -10.88 -3.40
N ILE A 105 6.10 -11.10 -3.17
CA ILE A 105 6.60 -12.10 -2.23
C ILE A 105 7.49 -11.42 -1.21
N PHE A 106 7.13 -11.56 0.07
CA PHE A 106 7.95 -11.12 1.19
C PHE A 106 8.61 -12.33 1.85
N THR A 107 9.94 -12.39 1.79
CA THR A 107 10.70 -13.49 2.39
C THR A 107 11.08 -13.15 3.82
N ILE A 108 10.70 -14.01 4.77
CA ILE A 108 11.05 -13.91 6.19
C ILE A 108 11.85 -15.13 6.64
N THR A 109 12.54 -14.99 7.76
CA THR A 109 13.26 -16.09 8.42
C THR A 109 12.55 -16.46 9.71
N PRO A 110 12.32 -17.76 9.99
CA PRO A 110 11.72 -18.19 11.24
C PRO A 110 12.43 -17.61 12.47
N GLY A 111 11.65 -17.17 13.46
CA GLY A 111 12.16 -16.59 14.72
C GLY A 111 12.68 -15.15 14.61
N ARG A 112 12.57 -14.50 13.44
CA ARG A 112 12.96 -13.09 13.23
C ARG A 112 11.75 -12.18 13.13
N ARG A 113 11.89 -10.95 13.60
CA ARG A 113 10.85 -9.91 13.57
C ARG A 113 11.18 -8.88 12.50
N TYR A 114 10.20 -8.57 11.65
CA TYR A 114 10.36 -7.65 10.53
C TYR A 114 9.46 -6.44 10.68
N ARG A 115 10.00 -5.25 10.42
CA ARG A 115 9.21 -4.03 10.28
C ARG A 115 8.68 -3.93 8.85
N PHE A 116 7.39 -4.25 8.68
CA PHE A 116 6.69 -3.95 7.45
C PHE A 116 6.25 -2.48 7.43
N ARG A 117 6.40 -1.83 6.27
CA ARG A 117 6.02 -0.43 6.06
C ARG A 117 4.88 -0.36 5.05
N MET A 118 3.65 -0.27 5.53
CA MET A 118 2.45 -0.21 4.70
C MET A 118 2.16 1.22 4.25
N ILE A 119 1.77 1.38 2.98
CA ILE A 119 1.30 2.60 2.34
C ILE A 119 0.01 2.25 1.61
N ASN A 120 -1.06 3.00 1.87
CA ASN A 120 -2.31 2.89 1.12
C ASN A 120 -2.40 3.99 0.07
N ALA A 121 -2.14 3.62 -1.18
CA ALA A 121 -2.21 4.50 -2.34
C ALA A 121 -3.49 4.31 -3.17
N PHE A 122 -4.54 3.71 -2.60
CA PHE A 122 -5.85 3.60 -3.26
C PHE A 122 -6.35 4.97 -3.73
N ALA A 123 -7.14 5.02 -4.78
CA ALA A 123 -7.69 6.26 -5.31
C ALA A 123 -9.14 6.15 -5.79
N SER A 124 -9.63 4.93 -6.06
CA SER A 124 -11.02 4.69 -6.47
C SER A 124 -11.91 4.20 -5.32
N VAL A 125 -11.40 3.27 -4.51
CA VAL A 125 -12.18 2.62 -3.46
C VAL A 125 -11.50 2.73 -2.10
N CYS A 126 -12.27 2.85 -1.03
CA CYS A 126 -11.76 2.87 0.34
C CYS A 126 -12.87 2.50 1.32
N PRO A 127 -12.57 1.83 2.46
CA PRO A 127 -11.23 1.52 2.98
C PRO A 127 -10.61 0.22 2.43
N ALA A 128 -9.29 0.09 2.60
CA ALA A 128 -8.57 -1.15 2.40
C ALA A 128 -8.49 -1.95 3.71
N GLN A 129 -8.51 -3.28 3.58
CA GLN A 129 -8.29 -4.20 4.70
C GLN A 129 -7.09 -5.09 4.41
N LEU A 130 -6.08 -5.08 5.29
CA LEU A 130 -4.90 -5.94 5.21
C LEU A 130 -4.86 -6.92 6.39
N THR A 131 -4.60 -8.18 6.08
CA THR A 131 -4.38 -9.27 7.04
C THR A 131 -3.18 -10.10 6.61
N MET A 132 -2.42 -10.64 7.58
CA MET A 132 -1.38 -11.63 7.32
C MET A 132 -1.84 -12.96 7.91
N GLU A 133 -2.22 -13.91 7.06
CA GLU A 133 -2.76 -15.19 7.52
C GLU A 133 -1.74 -15.91 8.43
N GLY A 134 -2.23 -16.43 9.56
CA GLY A 134 -1.41 -17.11 10.56
C GLY A 134 -0.46 -16.21 11.35
N HIS A 135 -0.53 -14.88 11.19
CA HIS A 135 0.37 -13.93 11.86
C HIS A 135 -0.42 -12.82 12.56
N THR A 136 0.04 -12.41 13.74
CA THR A 136 -0.37 -11.15 14.35
C THR A 136 0.58 -10.03 13.94
N MET A 137 0.05 -8.82 13.86
CA MET A 137 0.82 -7.62 13.55
C MET A 137 0.88 -6.73 14.79
N THR A 138 1.96 -5.98 14.96
CA THR A 138 2.06 -4.94 15.99
C THR A 138 2.22 -3.59 15.31
N ILE A 139 1.23 -2.71 15.46
CA ILE A 139 1.28 -1.34 14.95
C ILE A 139 2.18 -0.53 15.87
N ILE A 140 3.24 0.03 15.30
CA ILE A 140 4.26 0.81 16.03
C ILE A 140 4.39 2.25 15.53
N ALA A 141 3.76 2.58 14.40
CA ALA A 141 3.75 3.92 13.83
C ALA A 141 2.53 4.12 12.92
N THR A 142 2.08 5.36 12.80
CA THR A 142 1.02 5.82 11.87
C THR A 142 1.44 7.17 11.30
N ASP A 143 1.30 7.37 9.99
CA ASP A 143 1.55 8.64 9.28
C ASP A 143 2.90 9.31 9.61
N GLY A 144 3.94 8.49 9.72
CA GLY A 144 5.30 8.91 10.01
C GLY A 144 5.65 9.03 11.50
N GLU A 145 4.67 9.01 12.39
CA GLU A 145 4.90 9.19 13.82
C GLU A 145 4.81 7.86 14.60
N PRO A 146 5.68 7.65 15.60
CA PRO A 146 5.60 6.47 16.45
C PRO A 146 4.35 6.51 17.32
N VAL A 147 3.71 5.36 17.51
CA VAL A 147 2.57 5.20 18.42
C VAL A 147 2.89 4.18 19.51
N GLN A 148 2.06 4.17 20.56
CA GLN A 148 2.09 3.08 21.54
C GLN A 148 1.80 1.76 20.81
N PRO A 149 2.62 0.71 21.00
CA PRO A 149 2.45 -0.55 20.29
C PRO A 149 1.07 -1.19 20.54
N VAL A 150 0.37 -1.54 19.45
CA VAL A 150 -0.93 -2.23 19.53
C VAL A 150 -0.89 -3.50 18.68
N GLN A 151 -1.22 -4.64 19.28
CA GLN A 151 -1.36 -5.90 18.54
C GLN A 151 -2.71 -5.95 17.84
N VAL A 152 -2.70 -6.33 16.56
CA VAL A 152 -3.87 -6.45 15.70
C VAL A 152 -3.75 -7.66 14.78
N ASN A 153 -4.89 -8.19 14.35
CA ASN A 153 -4.97 -9.22 13.32
C ASN A 153 -5.24 -8.62 11.94
N THR A 154 -5.80 -7.41 11.93
CA THR A 154 -6.27 -6.71 10.73
C THR A 154 -5.92 -5.24 10.83
N ILE A 155 -5.51 -4.66 9.69
CA ILE A 155 -5.33 -3.22 9.52
C ILE A 155 -6.43 -2.73 8.58
N ILE A 156 -7.23 -1.78 9.04
CA ILE A 156 -8.15 -1.02 8.18
C ILE A 156 -7.50 0.33 7.91
N SER A 157 -7.27 0.64 6.64
CA SER A 157 -6.59 1.84 6.21
C SER A 157 -7.41 2.58 5.17
N PHE A 158 -7.53 3.89 5.33
CA PHE A 158 -8.04 4.77 4.28
C PHE A 158 -6.90 5.19 3.36
N SER A 159 -7.26 5.67 2.16
CA SER A 159 -6.30 6.24 1.23
C SER A 159 -5.58 7.41 1.89
N GLY A 160 -4.24 7.41 1.77
CA GLY A 160 -3.39 8.54 2.13
C GLY A 160 -3.20 9.53 1.00
#